data_AF-A0A9W4D3W4-F1
#
_entry.id   AF-A0A9W4D3W4-F1
#
_cell.length_a   1.000
_cell.length_b   1.000
_cell.length_c   1.000
_cell.angle_alpha   90.00
_cell.angle_beta   90.00
_cell.angle_gamma   90.00
#
_symmetry.space_group_name_H-M   'P 1'
#
loop_
_entity.id
_entity.type
_entity.pdbx_description
1 polymer ?
#
loop_
_entity_poly.entity_id
_entity_poly.type
_entity_poly.pdbx_seq_one_letter_code
_entity_poly.pdbx_strand_id
1 'polypeptide(L)'
;MVDNTSPDQDETNETTTTCSNLLQGASLGEQLIEAARRNNTQLLNDIIKAVSDTERLTALLNNTKTVLGNYIYHEAALQGNYEIIDILLDQEGFECDPINRIEGDTPLHSAIRYINSLSALKKAEVMPFAKDLITMMIEAGSDPRIKNKAKLTPYQLADPGDQELRRIIQDAIDADQNRCDFIIQDDAVYSDENSERGSGSDSDFDQEEYQRQKERQKPSKIDE
;
A
#
# COMPACT_ATOMS: atom_id res chain seq x y z
N MET A 1 -1.75 55.76 39.73
CA MET A 1 -0.39 55.29 39.38
C MET A 1 -0.42 53.78 39.50
N VAL A 2 -0.84 53.14 38.42
CA VAL A 2 -0.06 52.18 37.58
C VAL A 2 0.07 50.83 38.28
N ASP A 3 -0.81 49.87 37.98
CA ASP A 3 -0.78 48.89 36.88
C ASP A 3 0.31 47.81 36.99
N ASN A 4 -0.14 46.59 36.63
CA ASN A 4 0.56 45.38 36.19
C ASN A 4 0.88 44.32 37.25
N THR A 5 0.12 43.20 37.29
CA THR A 5 0.04 42.08 36.32
C THR A 5 1.20 41.11 36.53
N SER A 6 0.88 39.89 37.01
CA SER A 6 1.74 38.70 36.95
C SER A 6 2.24 38.46 35.53
N PRO A 7 3.30 37.68 35.34
CA PRO A 7 2.98 36.33 34.90
C PRO A 7 3.88 35.24 35.47
N ASP A 8 3.27 34.06 35.54
CA ASP A 8 3.85 32.74 35.59
C ASP A 8 5.11 32.60 34.71
N GLN A 9 6.18 32.08 35.32
CA GLN A 9 7.38 31.59 34.63
C GLN A 9 7.94 30.42 35.43
N ASP A 10 7.35 29.23 35.30
CA ASP A 10 8.09 27.98 35.60
C ASP A 10 7.55 26.74 34.82
N GLU A 11 7.13 26.90 33.57
CA GLU A 11 6.68 25.78 32.71
C GLU A 11 7.69 25.37 31.62
N THR A 12 8.91 25.94 31.60
CA THR A 12 9.84 25.72 30.47
C THR A 12 10.96 24.69 30.72
N ASN A 13 10.98 23.99 31.85
CA ASN A 13 12.10 23.09 32.22
C ASN A 13 11.79 21.59 32.17
N GLU A 14 10.53 21.19 31.96
CA GLU A 14 10.16 19.77 31.84
C GLU A 14 10.42 19.19 30.45
N THR A 15 10.35 20.01 29.40
CA THR A 15 10.55 19.57 28.01
C THR A 15 12.01 19.27 27.67
N THR A 16 12.97 20.03 28.20
CA THR A 16 14.42 19.82 27.96
C THR A 16 14.96 18.60 28.72
N THR A 17 14.44 18.34 29.92
CA THR A 17 14.84 17.20 30.75
C THR A 17 14.35 15.87 30.16
N THR A 18 13.15 15.87 29.56
CA THR A 18 12.57 14.66 28.93
C THR A 18 13.32 14.26 27.65
N CYS A 19 13.73 15.23 26.83
CA CYS A 19 14.57 14.99 25.65
C CYS A 19 15.93 14.35 26.01
N SER A 20 16.49 14.67 27.17
CA SER A 20 17.83 14.21 27.57
C SER A 20 17.85 12.71 27.95
N ASN A 21 16.77 12.19 28.53
CA ASN A 21 16.70 10.80 28.98
C ASN A 21 16.36 9.81 27.85
N LEU A 22 15.65 10.23 26.80
CA LEU A 22 15.39 9.40 25.61
C LEU A 22 16.66 9.07 24.81
N LEU A 23 17.70 9.89 24.89
CA LEU A 23 18.94 9.73 24.11
C LEU A 23 20.05 8.91 24.80
N GLN A 24 19.87 8.44 26.04
CA GLN A 24 21.00 7.93 26.84
C GLN A 24 21.29 6.42 26.69
N GLY A 25 20.59 5.68 25.83
CA GLY A 25 20.74 4.21 25.74
C GLY A 25 21.00 3.64 24.35
N ALA A 26 20.15 3.97 23.38
CA ALA A 26 20.17 3.40 22.02
C ALA A 26 20.12 4.51 20.97
N SER A 27 20.63 4.24 19.77
CA SER A 27 20.51 5.20 18.67
C SER A 27 19.05 5.40 18.27
N LEU A 28 18.69 6.57 17.73
CA LEU A 28 17.30 6.84 17.30
C LEU A 28 16.76 5.78 16.33
N GLY A 29 17.61 5.28 15.42
CA GLY A 29 17.23 4.20 14.50
C GLY A 29 16.89 2.89 15.23
N GLU A 30 17.66 2.50 16.23
CA GLU A 30 17.36 1.31 17.04
C GLU A 30 16.09 1.49 17.87
N GLN A 31 15.86 2.70 18.40
CA GLN A 31 14.63 3.01 19.13
C GLN A 31 13.40 2.95 18.22
N LEU A 32 13.50 3.45 16.98
CA LEU A 32 12.43 3.32 15.98
C LEU A 32 12.13 1.86 15.64
N ILE A 33 13.18 1.04 15.46
CA ILE A 33 13.00 -0.40 15.20
C ILE A 33 12.32 -1.09 16.39
N GLU A 34 12.74 -0.80 17.61
CA GLU A 34 12.11 -1.38 18.80
C GLU A 34 10.67 -0.88 19.00
N ALA A 35 10.39 0.39 18.69
CA ALA A 35 9.03 0.93 18.70
C ALA A 35 8.14 0.18 17.70
N ALA A 36 8.63 -0.02 16.48
CA ALA A 36 7.92 -0.73 15.43
C ALA A 36 7.70 -2.21 15.74
N ARG A 37 8.63 -2.88 16.45
CA ARG A 37 8.48 -4.30 16.83
C ARG A 37 7.49 -4.53 17.96
N ARG A 38 7.48 -3.62 18.95
CA ARG A 38 6.72 -3.79 20.20
C ARG A 38 5.37 -3.09 20.19
N ASN A 39 4.95 -2.55 19.05
CA ASN A 39 3.79 -1.67 18.91
C ASN A 39 3.81 -0.49 19.92
N ASN A 40 5.00 0.08 20.17
CA ASN A 40 5.15 1.18 21.11
C ASN A 40 4.94 2.53 20.41
N THR A 41 3.68 2.89 20.23
CA THR A 41 3.25 4.13 19.58
C THR A 41 3.71 5.37 20.32
N GLN A 42 3.79 5.31 21.65
CA GLN A 42 4.26 6.43 22.47
C GLN A 42 5.72 6.77 22.14
N LEU A 43 6.60 5.76 22.15
CA LEU A 43 8.01 5.95 21.81
C LEU A 43 8.20 6.48 20.39
N LEU A 44 7.44 5.96 19.42
CA LEU A 44 7.48 6.46 18.05
C LEU A 44 7.11 7.95 17.98
N ASN A 45 6.00 8.34 18.63
CA ASN A 45 5.56 9.73 18.68
C ASN A 45 6.56 10.65 19.40
N ASP A 46 7.19 10.18 20.47
CA ASP A 46 8.19 10.96 21.19
C ASP A 46 9.43 11.20 20.31
N ILE A 47 9.86 10.21 19.52
CA ILE A 47 10.95 10.37 18.55
C ILE A 47 10.55 11.36 17.44
N ILE A 48 9.34 11.23 16.88
CA ILE A 48 8.82 12.13 15.85
C ILE A 48 8.82 13.58 16.37
N LYS A 49 8.31 13.81 17.58
CA LYS A 49 8.28 15.16 18.20
C LYS A 49 9.67 15.70 18.52
N ALA A 50 10.59 14.83 18.93
CA ALA A 50 11.96 15.22 19.24
C ALA A 50 12.76 15.64 17.99
N VAL A 51 12.41 15.10 16.82
CA VAL A 51 13.02 15.48 15.54
C VAL A 51 12.13 16.54 14.86
N SER A 52 12.35 17.80 15.21
CA SER A 52 11.55 18.92 14.68
C SER A 52 11.79 19.25 13.20
N ASP A 53 12.81 18.66 12.59
CA ASP A 53 13.15 18.85 11.18
C ASP A 53 12.52 17.75 10.34
N THR A 54 11.53 18.11 9.52
CA THR A 54 10.76 17.18 8.68
C THR A 54 11.65 16.41 7.72
N GLU A 55 12.60 17.07 7.03
CA GLU A 55 13.47 16.39 6.05
C GLU A 55 14.35 15.35 6.75
N ARG A 56 14.90 15.71 7.91
CA ARG A 56 15.68 14.79 8.74
C ARG A 56 14.84 13.64 9.27
N LEU A 57 13.59 13.89 9.68
CA LEU A 57 12.68 12.85 10.13
C LEU A 57 12.34 11.88 9.00
N THR A 58 11.94 12.38 7.84
CA THR A 58 11.64 11.57 6.65
C THR A 58 12.85 10.73 6.24
N ALA A 59 14.04 11.33 6.19
CA ALA A 59 15.27 10.60 5.90
C ALA A 59 15.57 9.53 6.96
N LEU A 60 15.33 9.81 8.24
CA LEU A 60 15.52 8.84 9.33
C LEU A 60 14.55 7.66 9.20
N LEU A 61 13.25 7.93 8.99
CA LEU A 61 12.22 6.91 8.86
C LEU A 61 12.47 6.01 7.63
N ASN A 62 12.79 6.63 6.49
CA ASN A 62 12.99 5.91 5.23
C ASN A 62 14.32 5.17 5.14
N ASN A 63 15.35 5.53 5.91
CA ASN A 63 16.67 4.88 5.83
C ASN A 63 17.02 3.98 7.02
N THR A 64 16.23 4.00 8.10
CA THR A 64 16.45 3.13 9.26
C THR A 64 16.20 1.68 8.87
N LYS A 65 17.22 0.84 9.03
CA LYS A 65 17.21 -0.57 8.67
C LYS A 65 17.73 -1.45 9.79
N THR A 66 17.13 -2.62 9.94
CA THR A 66 17.67 -3.66 10.81
C THR A 66 18.93 -4.29 10.22
N VAL A 67 19.63 -5.10 11.01
CA VAL A 67 20.80 -5.88 10.55
C VAL A 67 20.44 -6.82 9.39
N LEU A 68 19.18 -7.27 9.32
CA LEU A 68 18.68 -8.09 8.23
C LEU A 68 18.39 -7.27 6.96
N GLY A 69 18.32 -5.93 7.07
CA GLY A 69 18.00 -5.04 5.96
C GLY A 69 16.51 -4.85 5.74
N ASN A 70 15.70 -5.08 6.78
CA ASN A 70 14.30 -4.66 6.82
C ASN A 70 14.23 -3.20 7.25
N TYR A 71 13.35 -2.43 6.61
CA TYR A 71 13.03 -1.08 7.04
C TYR A 71 12.06 -1.12 8.22
N ILE A 72 11.91 -0.01 8.94
CA ILE A 72 10.94 0.09 10.05
C ILE A 72 9.53 -0.32 9.63
N TYR A 73 9.14 0.00 8.39
CA TYR A 73 7.83 -0.36 7.85
C TYR A 73 7.65 -1.89 7.73
N HIS A 74 8.70 -2.60 7.31
CA HIS A 74 8.66 -4.07 7.25
C HIS A 74 8.53 -4.67 8.65
N GLU A 75 9.27 -4.14 9.63
CA GLU A 75 9.22 -4.67 11.00
C GLU A 75 7.82 -4.49 11.62
N ALA A 76 7.16 -3.35 11.38
CA ALA A 76 5.79 -3.12 11.80
C ALA A 76 4.82 -4.06 11.08
N ALA A 77 4.95 -4.22 9.76
CA ALA A 77 4.10 -5.09 8.94
C ALA A 77 4.26 -6.58 9.28
N LEU A 78 5.48 -7.05 9.58
CA LEU A 78 5.75 -8.43 10.01
C LEU A 78 5.11 -8.79 11.35
N GLN A 79 4.74 -7.80 12.17
CA GLN A 79 4.05 -7.99 13.44
C GLN A 79 2.55 -7.66 13.38
N GLY A 80 2.07 -7.10 12.26
CA GLY A 80 0.70 -6.62 12.13
C GLY A 80 0.39 -5.43 13.04
N ASN A 81 1.39 -4.59 13.34
CA ASN A 81 1.26 -3.45 14.24
C ASN A 81 0.56 -2.29 13.53
N TYR A 82 -0.78 -2.35 13.46
CA TYR A 82 -1.63 -1.41 12.74
C TYR A 82 -1.36 0.04 13.14
N GLU A 83 -1.30 0.34 14.43
CA GLU A 83 -1.17 1.72 14.92
C GLU A 83 0.19 2.34 14.59
N ILE A 84 1.26 1.53 14.59
CA ILE A 84 2.56 2.01 14.11
C ILE A 84 2.50 2.33 12.62
N ILE A 85 1.86 1.46 11.83
CA ILE A 85 1.77 1.65 10.37
C ILE A 85 0.98 2.92 10.05
N ASP A 86 -0.15 3.13 10.73
CA ASP A 86 -0.98 4.33 10.62
C ASP A 86 -0.16 5.60 10.88
N ILE A 87 0.56 5.67 12.02
CA ILE A 87 1.42 6.82 12.35
C ILE A 87 2.52 7.04 11.31
N LEU A 88 3.12 5.96 10.78
CA LEU A 88 4.18 6.06 9.78
C LEU A 88 3.65 6.59 8.43
N LEU A 89 2.49 6.09 7.99
CA LEU A 89 1.85 6.50 6.74
C LEU A 89 1.37 7.96 6.77
N ASP A 90 1.06 8.49 7.95
CA ASP A 90 0.71 9.91 8.15
C ASP A 90 1.92 10.85 7.99
N GLN A 91 3.16 10.36 7.95
CA GLN A 91 4.34 11.21 7.87
C GLN A 91 4.61 11.67 6.43
N GLU A 92 4.92 12.96 6.28
CA GLU A 92 5.22 13.55 4.98
C GLU A 92 6.47 12.91 4.33
N GLY A 93 6.33 12.49 3.07
CA GLY A 93 7.41 11.90 2.29
C GLY A 93 7.85 10.50 2.76
N PHE A 94 7.05 9.83 3.59
CA PHE A 94 7.31 8.45 3.98
C PHE A 94 7.19 7.50 2.78
N GLU A 95 8.20 6.64 2.60
CA GLU A 95 8.28 5.72 1.47
C GLU A 95 7.43 4.46 1.74
N CYS A 96 6.47 4.19 0.85
CA CYS A 96 5.51 3.10 1.03
C CYS A 96 6.03 1.75 0.54
N ASP A 97 6.89 1.73 -0.49
CA ASP A 97 7.36 0.50 -1.13
C ASP A 97 8.88 0.26 -1.04
N PRO A 98 9.52 0.44 0.13
CA PRO A 98 10.92 0.07 0.27
C PRO A 98 11.08 -1.45 0.09
N ILE A 99 12.14 -1.87 -0.59
CA ILE A 99 12.41 -3.31 -0.83
C ILE A 99 13.46 -3.82 0.15
N ASN A 100 13.14 -4.84 0.93
CA ASN A 100 14.09 -5.41 1.90
C ASN A 100 15.26 -6.16 1.25
N ARG A 101 16.37 -6.29 1.98
CA ARG A 101 17.59 -6.89 1.42
C ARG A 101 17.50 -8.40 1.22
N ILE A 102 16.85 -9.14 2.11
CA ILE A 102 16.91 -10.61 2.11
C ILE A 102 15.98 -11.19 1.04
N GLU A 103 14.68 -10.96 1.18
CA GLU A 103 13.64 -11.58 0.33
C GLU A 103 13.27 -10.71 -0.88
N GLY A 104 13.64 -9.43 -0.87
CA GLY A 104 13.11 -8.44 -1.80
C GLY A 104 11.62 -8.16 -1.60
N ASP A 105 11.11 -8.40 -0.40
CA ASP A 105 9.74 -8.10 -0.04
C ASP A 105 9.55 -6.59 0.09
N THR A 106 8.34 -6.12 -0.23
CA THR A 106 7.83 -4.80 0.19
C THR A 106 7.17 -4.92 1.58
N PRO A 107 6.80 -3.81 2.25
CA PRO A 107 6.02 -3.87 3.48
C PRO A 107 4.70 -4.61 3.30
N LEU A 108 4.06 -4.46 2.13
CA LEU A 108 2.82 -5.18 1.81
C LEU A 108 3.02 -6.70 1.79
N HIS A 109 4.12 -7.20 1.22
CA HIS A 109 4.46 -8.63 1.31
C HIS A 109 4.64 -9.07 2.77
N SER A 110 5.28 -8.24 3.59
CA SER A 110 5.52 -8.53 5.00
C SER A 110 4.22 -8.66 5.81
N ALA A 111 3.24 -7.80 5.55
CA ALA A 111 1.91 -7.87 6.14
C ALA A 111 1.19 -9.19 5.77
N ILE A 112 1.27 -9.59 4.50
CA ILE A 112 0.70 -10.88 4.05
C ILE A 112 1.39 -12.06 4.73
N ARG A 113 2.71 -12.03 4.92
CA ARG A 113 3.43 -13.07 5.67
C ARG A 113 3.00 -13.15 7.13
N TYR A 114 2.80 -12.01 7.78
CA TYR A 114 2.27 -11.96 9.14
C TYR A 114 0.92 -12.68 9.19
N ILE A 115 -0.02 -12.32 8.32
CA ILE A 115 -1.35 -12.92 8.24
C ILE A 115 -1.26 -14.44 8.03
N ASN A 116 -0.40 -14.89 7.11
CA ASN A 116 -0.20 -16.31 6.82
C ASN A 116 0.46 -17.08 7.98
N SER A 117 1.18 -16.40 8.88
CA SER A 117 1.84 -17.02 10.03
C SER A 117 0.90 -17.28 11.21
N LEU A 118 -0.29 -16.68 11.22
CA LEU A 118 -1.26 -16.81 12.30
C LEU A 118 -1.88 -18.22 12.32
N SER A 119 -2.10 -18.75 13.52
CA SER A 119 -2.87 -19.99 13.68
C SER A 119 -4.34 -19.76 13.29
N ALA A 120 -5.04 -20.80 12.83
CA ALA A 120 -6.42 -20.68 12.35
C ALA A 120 -7.38 -19.97 13.34
N LEU A 121 -7.20 -20.22 14.65
CA LEU A 121 -7.99 -19.56 15.70
C LEU A 121 -7.74 -18.05 15.76
N LYS A 122 -6.46 -17.63 15.79
CA LYS A 122 -6.09 -16.20 15.81
C LYS A 122 -6.43 -15.51 14.50
N LYS A 123 -6.26 -16.23 13.39
CA LYS A 123 -6.57 -15.75 12.05
C LYS A 123 -8.02 -15.29 11.96
N ALA A 124 -8.97 -16.09 12.45
CA ALA A 124 -10.39 -15.72 12.44
C ALA A 124 -10.69 -14.42 13.23
N GLU A 125 -9.97 -14.19 14.34
CA GLU A 125 -10.12 -12.98 15.17
C GLU A 125 -9.49 -11.74 14.52
N VAL A 126 -8.29 -11.89 13.96
CA VAL A 126 -7.48 -10.78 13.42
C VAL A 126 -7.89 -10.43 11.98
N MET A 127 -8.56 -11.33 11.26
CA MET A 127 -8.87 -11.16 9.84
C MET A 127 -9.59 -9.87 9.45
N PRO A 128 -10.61 -9.38 10.18
CA PRO A 128 -11.22 -8.09 9.88
C PRO A 128 -10.19 -6.96 9.90
N PHE A 129 -9.40 -6.87 10.98
CA PHE A 129 -8.35 -5.87 11.13
C PHE A 129 -7.22 -6.03 10.10
N ALA A 130 -6.86 -7.26 9.76
CA ALA A 130 -5.85 -7.54 8.75
C ALA A 130 -6.27 -7.06 7.35
N LYS A 131 -7.56 -7.17 7.01
CA LYS A 131 -8.09 -6.65 5.75
C LYS A 131 -8.04 -5.13 5.73
N ASP A 132 -8.49 -4.49 6.81
CA ASP A 132 -8.45 -3.03 6.94
C ASP A 132 -7.01 -2.51 6.88
N LEU A 133 -6.07 -3.20 7.51
CA LEU A 133 -4.63 -2.91 7.40
C LEU A 133 -4.16 -2.93 5.94
N ILE A 134 -4.46 -3.99 5.20
CA ILE A 134 -4.03 -4.13 3.80
C ILE A 134 -4.68 -3.07 2.92
N THR A 135 -5.96 -2.79 3.11
CA THR A 135 -6.68 -1.72 2.42
C THR A 135 -6.01 -0.37 2.69
N MET A 136 -5.76 -0.04 3.96
CA MET A 136 -5.09 1.22 4.35
C MET A 136 -3.70 1.35 3.71
N MET A 137 -2.89 0.29 3.72
CA MET A 137 -1.55 0.32 3.10
C MET A 137 -1.63 0.61 1.59
N ILE A 138 -2.60 0.00 0.89
CA ILE A 138 -2.83 0.22 -0.54
C ILE A 138 -3.34 1.63 -0.80
N GLU A 139 -4.31 2.11 -0.01
CA GLU A 139 -4.87 3.45 -0.13
C GLU A 139 -3.83 4.54 0.12
N ALA A 140 -2.89 4.30 1.03
CA ALA A 140 -1.76 5.18 1.29
C ALA A 140 -0.70 5.17 0.17
N GLY A 141 -0.78 4.23 -0.78
CA GLY A 141 0.04 4.21 -1.98
C GLY A 141 0.99 3.01 -2.13
N SER A 142 0.87 1.96 -1.29
CA SER A 142 1.66 0.73 -1.46
C SER A 142 1.24 -0.02 -2.73
N ASP A 143 2.17 -0.33 -3.65
CA ASP A 143 1.86 -1.01 -4.91
C ASP A 143 1.75 -2.55 -4.75
N PRO A 144 0.55 -3.13 -4.93
CA PRO A 144 0.33 -4.59 -4.83
C PRO A 144 0.87 -5.40 -6.01
N ARG A 145 1.48 -4.78 -7.03
CA ARG A 145 2.01 -5.46 -8.23
C ARG A 145 3.51 -5.71 -8.14
N ILE A 146 4.20 -5.10 -7.19
CA ILE A 146 5.64 -5.28 -7.02
C ILE A 146 5.91 -6.76 -6.71
N LYS A 147 6.95 -7.31 -7.33
CA LYS A 147 7.36 -8.70 -7.14
C LYS A 147 8.60 -8.77 -6.26
N ASN A 148 8.61 -9.71 -5.33
CA ASN A 148 9.80 -10.01 -4.55
C ASN A 148 10.85 -10.81 -5.33
N LYS A 149 11.96 -11.20 -4.69
CA LYS A 149 13.02 -11.99 -5.36
C LYS A 149 12.53 -13.37 -5.81
N ALA A 150 11.52 -13.93 -5.15
CA ALA A 150 10.86 -15.16 -5.58
C ALA A 150 9.91 -14.95 -6.77
N LYS A 151 9.82 -13.73 -7.30
CA LYS A 151 8.92 -13.31 -8.38
C LYS A 151 7.44 -13.41 -8.03
N LEU A 152 7.12 -13.41 -6.75
CA LEU A 152 5.76 -13.45 -6.24
C LEU A 152 5.30 -12.03 -5.91
N THR A 153 4.05 -11.73 -6.23
CA THR A 153 3.34 -10.53 -5.76
C THR A 153 2.69 -10.79 -4.39
N PRO A 154 2.27 -9.76 -3.64
CA PRO A 154 1.48 -9.91 -2.42
C PRO A 154 0.22 -10.76 -2.65
N TYR A 155 -0.47 -10.56 -3.78
CA TYR A 155 -1.63 -11.38 -4.16
C TYR A 155 -1.32 -12.88 -4.27
N GLN A 156 -0.17 -13.21 -4.88
CA GLN A 156 0.27 -14.60 -5.06
C GLN A 156 0.78 -15.23 -3.75
N LEU A 157 1.23 -14.40 -2.81
CA LEU A 157 1.70 -14.84 -1.50
C LEU A 157 0.55 -15.09 -0.52
N ALA A 158 -0.60 -14.44 -0.70
CA ALA A 158 -1.77 -14.62 0.14
C ALA A 158 -2.29 -16.07 0.09
N ASP A 159 -2.75 -16.59 1.24
CA ASP A 159 -3.31 -17.94 1.35
C ASP A 159 -4.46 -18.14 0.34
N PRO A 160 -4.42 -19.17 -0.52
CA PRO A 160 -5.51 -19.47 -1.44
C PRO A 160 -6.87 -19.68 -0.77
N GLY A 161 -6.90 -20.07 0.52
CA GLY A 161 -8.12 -20.21 1.30
C GLY A 161 -8.80 -18.88 1.65
N ASP A 162 -8.04 -17.79 1.73
CA ASP A 162 -8.56 -16.46 2.08
C ASP A 162 -9.00 -15.70 0.82
N GLN A 163 -10.12 -16.13 0.26
CA GLN A 163 -10.66 -15.53 -0.97
C GLN A 163 -10.91 -14.03 -0.85
N GLU A 164 -11.33 -13.58 0.34
CA GLU A 164 -11.65 -12.17 0.58
C GLU A 164 -10.41 -11.29 0.63
N LEU A 165 -9.33 -11.74 1.26
CA LEU A 165 -8.05 -11.02 1.26
C LEU A 165 -7.51 -10.90 -0.16
N ARG A 166 -7.56 -12.00 -0.92
CA ARG A 166 -7.15 -11.99 -2.34
C ARG A 166 -8.02 -11.05 -3.17
N ARG A 167 -9.32 -10.98 -2.88
CA ARG A 167 -10.24 -10.08 -3.56
C ARG A 167 -9.88 -8.62 -3.32
N ILE A 168 -9.59 -8.21 -2.07
CA ILE A 168 -9.17 -6.83 -1.76
C ILE A 168 -7.94 -6.43 -2.58
N ILE A 169 -6.93 -7.30 -2.62
CA ILE A 169 -5.70 -7.02 -3.37
C ILE A 169 -5.97 -6.99 -4.88
N GLN A 170 -6.83 -7.87 -5.39
CA GLN A 170 -7.20 -7.89 -6.80
C GLN A 170 -7.98 -6.62 -7.20
N ASP A 171 -8.99 -6.25 -6.40
CA ASP A 171 -9.82 -5.07 -6.62
C ASP A 171 -8.94 -3.80 -6.66
N ALA A 172 -7.91 -3.73 -5.80
CA ALA A 172 -6.92 -2.66 -5.81
C ALA A 172 -6.06 -2.63 -7.09
N ILE A 173 -5.60 -3.79 -7.56
CA ILE A 173 -4.83 -3.91 -8.82
C ILE A 173 -5.68 -3.43 -10.00
N ASP A 174 -6.94 -3.85 -10.06
CA ASP A 174 -7.87 -3.51 -11.14
C ASP A 174 -8.21 -2.02 -11.12
N ALA A 175 -8.38 -1.43 -9.92
CA ALA A 175 -8.61 0.00 -9.76
C ALA A 175 -7.46 0.85 -10.30
N ASP A 176 -6.20 0.45 -10.09
CA ASP A 176 -5.04 1.19 -10.59
C ASP A 176 -4.87 1.06 -12.12
N GLN A 177 -5.18 -0.11 -12.69
CA GLN A 177 -5.19 -0.29 -14.14
C GLN A 177 -6.22 0.63 -14.81
N ASN A 178 -7.41 0.74 -14.23
CA ASN A 178 -8.47 1.60 -14.76
C ASN A 178 -8.14 3.10 -14.62
N ARG A 179 -7.33 3.51 -13.64
CA ARG A 179 -6.84 4.90 -13.54
C ARG A 179 -5.87 5.23 -14.69
N CYS A 180 -5.07 4.27 -15.14
CA CYS A 180 -4.13 4.47 -16.24
C CYS A 180 -4.78 4.40 -17.64
N ASP A 181 -5.97 3.81 -17.77
CA ASP A 181 -6.67 3.63 -19.07
C ASP A 181 -7.58 4.82 -19.47
N PHE A 182 -7.62 5.90 -18.65
CA PHE A 182 -8.15 7.18 -19.09
C PHE A 182 -7.14 7.88 -20.01
N ILE A 183 -7.01 7.37 -21.24
CA ILE A 183 -6.46 8.14 -22.34
C ILE A 183 -7.36 9.37 -22.52
N ILE A 184 -6.72 10.53 -22.39
CA ILE A 184 -7.23 11.82 -22.86
C ILE A 184 -7.72 11.60 -24.29
N GLN A 185 -9.03 11.54 -24.49
CA GLN A 185 -9.60 11.85 -25.79
C GLN A 185 -9.28 13.32 -25.97
N ASP A 186 -8.18 13.60 -26.69
CA ASP A 186 -7.82 14.96 -27.10
C ASP A 186 -9.12 15.62 -27.56
N ASP A 187 -9.53 16.67 -26.86
CA ASP A 187 -10.49 17.63 -27.36
C ASP A 187 -9.83 18.23 -28.61
N ALA A 188 -10.00 17.53 -29.72
CA ALA A 188 -9.75 18.02 -31.04
C ALA A 188 -10.64 19.25 -31.18
N VAL A 189 -10.00 20.42 -31.06
CA VAL A 189 -10.55 21.69 -31.52
C VAL A 189 -11.01 21.46 -32.95
N TYR A 190 -12.33 21.44 -33.16
CA TYR A 190 -12.93 21.45 -34.47
C TYR A 190 -12.64 22.82 -35.10
N SER A 191 -11.49 22.94 -35.78
CA SER A 191 -11.39 23.85 -36.91
C SER A 191 -12.02 23.13 -38.09
N ASP A 192 -13.27 23.50 -38.37
CA ASP A 192 -13.95 23.23 -39.61
C ASP A 192 -13.04 23.59 -40.79
N GLU A 193 -12.58 22.59 -41.54
CA GLU A 193 -12.35 22.67 -42.99
C GLU A 193 -12.01 21.27 -43.54
N ASN A 194 -13.07 20.61 -44.04
CA ASN A 194 -13.11 19.81 -45.26
C ASN A 194 -11.92 18.88 -45.59
N SER A 195 -12.02 17.60 -45.24
CA SER A 195 -11.55 16.53 -46.12
C SER A 195 -12.30 15.22 -45.89
N GLU A 196 -13.23 14.99 -46.79
CA GLU A 196 -13.92 13.76 -47.13
C GLU A 196 -12.97 12.56 -47.30
N ARG A 197 -12.95 11.64 -46.33
CA ARG A 197 -12.55 10.23 -46.50
C ARG A 197 -13.28 9.37 -45.49
N GLY A 198 -14.46 8.88 -45.91
CA GLY A 198 -15.20 7.86 -45.19
C GLY A 198 -14.45 6.53 -45.22
N SER A 199 -14.41 5.86 -44.06
CA SER A 199 -14.13 4.43 -43.98
C SER A 199 -14.95 3.86 -42.84
N GLY A 200 -16.27 3.83 -43.03
CA GLY A 200 -17.18 3.03 -42.22
C GLY A 200 -16.90 1.56 -42.51
N SER A 201 -16.28 0.86 -41.56
CA SER A 201 -16.21 -0.59 -41.59
C SER A 201 -17.55 -1.14 -41.08
N ASP A 202 -18.58 -1.01 -41.91
CA ASP A 202 -19.83 -1.76 -41.73
C ASP A 202 -19.54 -3.22 -42.08
N SER A 203 -19.29 -4.04 -41.07
CA SER A 203 -19.40 -5.49 -41.22
C SER A 203 -20.89 -5.84 -41.30
N ASP A 204 -21.44 -5.76 -42.50
CA ASP A 204 -22.77 -6.29 -42.82
C ASP A 204 -22.78 -7.80 -42.57
N PHE A 205 -23.25 -8.19 -41.38
CA PHE A 205 -23.47 -9.58 -41.01
C PHE A 205 -24.74 -10.08 -41.71
N ASP A 206 -24.57 -10.72 -42.87
CA ASP A 206 -25.66 -11.32 -43.64
C ASP A 206 -26.16 -12.62 -42.96
N GLN A 207 -27.29 -12.50 -42.27
CA GLN A 207 -27.91 -13.59 -41.53
C GLN A 207 -28.31 -14.77 -42.44
N GLU A 208 -28.67 -14.52 -43.70
CA GLU A 208 -29.08 -15.57 -44.62
C GLU A 208 -27.91 -16.46 -45.04
N GLU A 209 -26.71 -15.89 -45.21
CA GLU A 209 -25.51 -16.66 -45.52
C GLU A 209 -25.10 -17.54 -44.33
N TYR A 210 -25.21 -17.03 -43.10
CA TYR A 210 -24.95 -17.80 -41.89
C TYR A 210 -25.89 -19.01 -41.75
N GLN A 211 -27.17 -18.84 -42.08
CA GLN A 211 -28.17 -19.92 -42.02
C GLN A 211 -27.91 -20.98 -43.10
N ARG A 212 -27.55 -20.58 -44.33
CA ARG A 212 -27.12 -21.50 -45.40
C ARG A 212 -25.89 -22.32 -45.00
N GLN A 213 -24.91 -21.72 -44.34
CA GLN A 213 -23.72 -22.44 -43.88
C GLN A 213 -24.05 -23.47 -42.78
N LYS A 214 -24.97 -23.14 -41.88
CA LYS A 214 -25.44 -24.06 -40.83
C LYS A 214 -26.20 -25.28 -41.39
N GLU A 215 -26.95 -25.10 -42.46
CA GLU A 215 -27.66 -26.20 -43.13
C GLU A 215 -26.70 -27.12 -43.89
N ARG A 216 -25.66 -26.57 -44.50
CA ARG A 216 -24.59 -27.36 -45.17
C ARG A 216 -23.79 -28.24 -44.20
N GLN A 217 -23.72 -27.87 -42.92
CA GLN A 217 -22.99 -28.61 -41.89
C GLN A 217 -23.85 -29.66 -41.16
N LYS A 218 -25.14 -29.82 -41.48
CA LYS A 218 -25.92 -30.91 -40.90
C LYS A 218 -25.50 -32.23 -41.55
N PRO A 219 -24.94 -33.21 -40.80
CA PRO A 219 -24.62 -34.51 -41.35
C PRO A 219 -25.92 -35.21 -41.76
N SER A 220 -25.94 -35.77 -42.97
CA SER A 220 -27.02 -36.62 -43.45
C SER A 220 -27.19 -37.79 -42.48
N LYS A 221 -28.38 -37.92 -41.89
CA LYS A 221 -28.78 -39.17 -41.25
C LYS A 221 -28.69 -40.26 -42.31
N ILE A 222 -27.76 -41.19 -42.11
CA ILE A 222 -27.74 -42.45 -42.81
C ILE A 222 -28.86 -43.26 -42.14
N ASP A 223 -29.99 -43.37 -42.83
CA ASP A 223 -31.06 -44.29 -42.46
C ASP A 223 -30.64 -45.72 -42.88
N GLU A 224 -30.88 -46.65 -41.95
CA GLU A 224 -30.74 -48.13 -41.97
C GLU A 224 -29.34 -48.76 -41.85
#